data_AF-A0A975Y7L2-F1
#
_entry.id   AF-A0A975Y7L2-F1
#
_cell.length_a   1.000
_cell.length_b   1.000
_cell.length_c   1.000
_cell.angle_alpha   90.00
_cell.angle_beta   90.00
_cell.angle_gamma   90.00
#
_symmetry.space_group_name_H-M   'P 1'
#
loop_
_entity.id
_entity.type
_entity.pdbx_description
1 polymer ?
#
loop_
_entity_poly.entity_id
_entity_poly.type
_entity_poly.pdbx_seq_one_letter_code
_entity_poly.pdbx_strand_id
1 'polypeptide(L)' 'MNEFFLDTSFAIALSAITDQNHARAVELAEQIEAQNSHLVTTQAILLEIGNALSK' A
#
# COMPACT_ATOMS: atom_id res chain seq x y z
N MET A 1 -12.95 11.93 9.60
CA MET A 1 -11.84 11.57 8.70
C MET A 1 -11.59 10.08 8.85
N ASN A 2 -11.51 9.33 7.76
CA ASN A 2 -11.10 7.93 7.80
C ASN A 2 -9.59 7.87 7.57
N GLU A 3 -8.88 7.22 8.48
CA GLU A 3 -7.44 6.98 8.37
C GLU A 3 -7.22 5.49 8.10
N PHE A 4 -6.49 5.19 7.05
CA PHE A 4 -6.07 3.83 6.71
C PHE A 4 -4.58 3.68 7.04
N PHE A 5 -4.25 2.66 7.82
CA PHE A 5 -2.86 2.32 8.07
C PHE A 5 -2.29 1.59 6.84
N LEU A 6 -1.29 2.19 6.20
CA LEU A 6 -0.52 1.59 5.12
C LEU A 6 0.53 0.64 5.69
N ASP A 7 0.43 -0.64 5.34
CA ASP A 7 1.45 -1.64 5.64
C ASP A 7 2.35 -1.93 4.43
N THR A 8 3.47 -2.61 4.70
CA THR A 8 4.45 -3.01 3.69
C THR A 8 3.85 -3.92 2.62
N SER A 9 3.04 -4.90 3.00
CA SER A 9 2.52 -5.93 2.09
C SER A 9 1.58 -5.34 1.04
N PHE A 10 0.73 -4.39 1.42
CA PHE A 10 -0.14 -3.67 0.52
C PHE A 10 0.65 -2.82 -0.45
N ALA A 11 1.65 -2.07 0.04
CA ALA A 11 2.51 -1.26 -0.81
C ALA A 11 3.25 -2.10 -1.87
N ILE A 12 3.76 -3.28 -1.49
CA ILE A 12 4.42 -4.20 -2.42
C ILE A 12 3.44 -4.78 -3.43
N ALA A 13 2.30 -5.31 -2.98
CA ALA A 13 1.28 -5.85 -3.87
C ALA A 13 0.77 -4.80 -4.87
N LEU A 14 0.60 -3.55 -4.43
CA LEU A 14 0.18 -2.45 -5.29
C LEU A 14 1.25 -2.09 -6.33
N SER A 15 2.54 -2.15 -5.96
CA SER A 15 3.64 -1.75 -6.85
C SER A 15 4.09 -2.82 -7.84
N ALA A 16 3.91 -4.10 -7.52
CA ALA A 16 4.42 -5.22 -8.31
C ALA A 16 3.31 -5.90 -9.12
N ILE A 17 3.29 -5.67 -10.44
CA ILE A 17 2.28 -6.24 -11.36
C ILE A 17 2.26 -7.79 -11.34
N THR A 18 3.40 -8.40 -11.03
CA THR A 18 3.55 -9.86 -10.93
C THR A 18 3.10 -10.43 -9.59
N ASP A 19 2.75 -9.59 -8.61
CA ASP A 19 2.22 -10.04 -7.33
C ASP A 19 0.82 -10.64 -7.51
N GLN A 20 0.59 -11.80 -6.89
CA GLN A 20 -0.71 -12.49 -6.97
C GLN A 20 -1.88 -11.66 -6.46
N ASN A 21 -1.63 -10.69 -5.58
CA ASN A 21 -2.62 -9.80 -4.99
C ASN A 21 -2.70 -8.45 -5.71
N HIS A 22 -1.94 -8.22 -6.79
CA HIS A 22 -1.84 -6.91 -7.43
C HIS A 22 -3.21 -6.35 -7.84
N ALA A 23 -4.02 -7.15 -8.54
CA ALA A 23 -5.36 -6.75 -8.96
C ALA A 23 -6.23 -6.32 -7.76
N ARG A 24 -6.16 -7.07 -6.66
CA ARG A 24 -6.91 -6.77 -5.44
C ARG A 24 -6.39 -5.50 -4.73
N ALA A 25 -5.07 -5.28 -4.77
CA ALA A 25 -4.46 -4.08 -4.20
C ALA A 25 -4.90 -2.82 -4.98
N VAL A 26 -4.96 -2.89 -6.31
CA VAL A 26 -5.48 -1.81 -7.17
C VAL A 26 -6.93 -1.49 -6.84
N GLU A 27 -7.82 -2.49 -6.79
CA GLU A 27 -9.23 -2.29 -6.42
C GLU A 27 -9.38 -1.60 -5.05
N LEU A 28 -8.55 -1.99 -4.07
CA LEU A 28 -8.59 -1.41 -2.74
C LEU A 28 -8.06 0.02 -2.74
N ALA A 29 -7.00 0.31 -3.52
CA ALA A 29 -6.46 1.66 -3.67
C ALA A 29 -7.52 2.62 -4.25
N GLU A 30 -8.23 2.20 -5.30
CA GLU A 30 -9.33 2.98 -5.88
C GLU A 30 -10.46 3.25 -4.87
N GLN A 31 -10.81 2.24 -4.04
CA GLN A 31 -11.82 2.41 -3.00
C GLN A 31 -11.38 3.38 -1.89
N ILE A 32 -10.10 3.36 -1.50
CA ILE A 32 -9.54 4.27 -0.49
C ILE A 32 -9.49 5.70 -1.03
N GLU A 33 -9.07 5.87 -2.29
CA GLU A 33 -9.03 7.17 -2.97
C GLU A 33 -10.43 7.79 -3.09
N ALA A 34 -11.43 7.00 -3.48
CA ALA A 34 -12.83 7.45 -3.58
C ALA A 34 -13.42 7.93 -2.24
N GLN A 35 -12.86 7.47 -1.11
CA GLN A 35 -13.32 7.84 0.24
C GLN A 35 -12.69 9.14 0.77
N ASN A 36 -11.85 9.85 -0.01
CA ASN A 36 -11.08 11.03 0.47
C ASN A 36 -10.40 10.77 1.81
N SER A 37 -9.79 9.58 1.95
CA SER A 37 -9.21 9.12 3.20
C SER A 37 -7.72 9.44 3.29
N HIS A 38 -7.19 9.49 4.51
CA HIS A 38 -5.76 9.69 4.76
C HIS A 38 -5.06 8.33 4.91
N LEU A 39 -3.93 8.16 4.22
CA LEU A 39 -3.02 7.05 4.47
C LEU A 39 -2.01 7.47 5.53
N VAL A 40 -1.87 6.67 6.57
CA VAL A 40 -0.90 6.85 7.66
C VAL A 40 -0.01 5.62 7.76
N THR A 41 1.26 5.80 8.12
CA THR A 41 2.19 4.68 8.30
C THR A 41 3.24 5.03 9.35
N THR A 42 4.16 4.11 9.64
CA THR A 42 5.30 4.36 10.54
C THR A 42 6.61 4.46 9.77
N GLN A 43 7.65 5.01 10.41
CA GLN A 43 9.00 5.02 9.85
C GLN A 43 9.56 3.60 9.60
N ALA A 44 9.20 2.62 10.44
CA ALA A 44 9.64 1.24 10.27
C ALA A 44 9.06 0.63 8.99
N ILE A 45 7.77 0.83 8.74
CA ILE A 45 7.11 0.37 7.51
C ILE A 45 7.71 1.06 6.27
N LEU A 46 8.01 2.36 6.35
CA LEU A 46 8.66 3.06 5.24
C LEU A 46 10.03 2.45 4.90
N LEU A 47 10.81 2.07 5.92
CA LEU A 47 12.10 1.40 5.74
C LEU A 47 11.92 0.00 5.11
N GLU A 48 10.94 -0.77 5.56
CA GLU A 48 10.63 -2.09 5.00
C GLU A 48 10.23 -2.01 3.52
N ILE A 49 9.36 -1.05 3.16
CA ILE A 49 8.96 -0.79 1.77
C ILE A 49 10.18 -0.47 0.92
N GLY A 50 11.01 0.49 1.37
CA GLY A 50 12.23 0.86 0.64
C GLY A 50 13.18 -0.32 0.43
N ASN A 51 13.38 -1.14 1.45
CA ASN A 51 14.23 -2.33 1.36
C ASN A 51 13.63 -3.41 0.42
N ALA A 52 12.32 -3.58 0.42
CA ALA A 52 11.65 -4.54 -0.45
C ALA A 52 11.65 -4.10 -1.94
N LEU A 53 11.56 -2.79 -2.21
CA LEU A 53 11.58 -2.23 -3.57
C LEU A 53 12.99 -2.02 -4.16
N SER A 54 14.03 -2.01 -3.32
CA SER A 54 15.42 -1.80 -3.77
C SER A 54 16.10 -3.08 -4.29
N LYS A 55 15.40 -4.22 -4.30
CA LYS A 55 15.89 -5.49 -4.86
C LYS A 55 15.68 -5.53 -6.37
#